data_AF-A0A965Z0J2-F1
#
_entry.id   AF-A0A965Z0J2-F1
#
_cell.length_a   1.000
_cell.length_b   1.000
_cell.length_c   1.000
_cell.angle_alpha   90.00
_cell.angle_beta   90.00
_cell.angle_gamma   90.00
#
_symmetry.space_group_name_H-M   'P 1'
#
loop_
_entity.id
_entity.type
_entity.pdbx_description
1 polymer ?
#
loop_
_entity_poly.entity_id
_entity_poly.type
_entity_poly.pdbx_seq_one_letter_code
_entity_poly.pdbx_strand_id
1 'polypeptide(L)'
;MNLNIGSRLAKWQIGQKVGAQGLLSRPRTFGARCPLSLREEQEASGESLVGAPKAIPFFLEGDPFSMKTYKQLFPKIYDYENLLLAHENARRGKRNNSEIVNFHEKCETHLSELKDEIASGSWRPDPYREFVQIGLVKRRVIHAPSYRDRVVHHAIAQVILPVLEPGWIYDSYACRQGKGSHRAVKRLQSFLRRCNTNTYVLQLDISKYYPSIHHGVLLERLSQRIADDDFLSMVEQLLYGFSKTGRGIPIGAYTSQIFANVYLDILDHFAKECL
;
A
#
# COMPACT_ATOMS: atom_id res chain seq x y z
N MET A 1 -0.60 -26.93 -7.34
CA MET A 1 0.33 -27.34 -6.27
C MET A 1 0.13 -26.41 -5.08
N ASN A 2 -0.59 -26.92 -4.07
CA ASN A 2 -0.84 -26.22 -2.81
C ASN A 2 0.37 -26.43 -1.90
N LEU A 3 1.05 -25.37 -1.49
CA LEU A 3 2.03 -25.44 -0.40
C LEU A 3 1.47 -24.70 0.82
N ASN A 4 1.04 -25.56 1.73
CA ASN A 4 0.54 -25.32 3.07
C ASN A 4 1.73 -25.07 4.00
N ILE A 5 1.79 -23.94 4.70
CA ILE A 5 2.72 -23.73 5.82
C ILE A 5 1.92 -23.11 6.95
N GLY A 6 1.53 -23.96 7.91
CA GLY A 6 0.86 -23.58 9.14
C GLY A 6 1.80 -22.78 10.05
N SER A 7 1.36 -21.60 10.48
CA SER A 7 2.00 -20.83 11.54
C SER A 7 1.35 -21.19 12.88
N ARG A 8 2.08 -21.92 13.73
CA ARG A 8 1.77 -22.04 15.16
C ARG A 8 1.75 -20.64 15.78
N LEU A 9 0.63 -20.31 16.42
CA LEU A 9 0.44 -19.10 17.21
C LEU A 9 1.41 -19.10 18.40
N ALA A 10 2.33 -18.13 18.41
CA ALA A 10 2.99 -17.68 19.62
C ALA A 10 2.73 -16.17 19.72
N LYS A 11 1.98 -15.75 20.75
CA LYS A 11 1.86 -14.35 21.16
C LYS A 11 3.24 -13.92 21.66
N TRP A 12 3.87 -12.95 21.02
CA TRP A 12 5.12 -12.36 21.49
C TRP A 12 4.84 -10.93 21.98
N GLN A 13 5.09 -10.69 23.27
CA GLN A 13 5.10 -9.36 23.88
C GLN A 13 6.43 -8.66 23.61
N ILE A 14 6.39 -7.33 23.59
CA ILE A 14 7.50 -6.40 23.35
C ILE A 14 8.68 -6.71 24.28
N GLY A 15 9.90 -6.74 23.73
CA GLY A 15 11.15 -6.74 24.51
C GLY A 15 11.83 -8.09 24.76
N GLN A 16 11.96 -8.96 23.75
CA GLN A 16 12.73 -10.20 23.89
C GLN A 16 14.19 -10.02 23.45
N LYS A 17 15.11 -10.33 24.37
CA LYS A 17 16.57 -10.36 24.15
C LYS A 17 16.91 -11.61 23.33
N VAL A 18 17.64 -11.46 22.23
CA VAL A 18 18.03 -12.60 21.40
C VAL A 18 19.16 -13.38 22.09
N GLY A 19 18.80 -14.43 22.82
CA GLY A 19 19.75 -15.34 23.46
C GLY A 19 20.39 -16.30 22.44
N ALA A 20 21.71 -16.43 22.49
CA ALA A 20 22.42 -17.46 21.76
C ALA A 20 22.17 -18.83 22.40
N GLN A 21 21.86 -19.81 21.56
CA GLN A 21 21.68 -21.25 21.85
C GLN A 21 20.30 -21.67 22.37
N GLY A 22 19.72 -22.65 21.66
CA GLY A 22 18.38 -23.16 21.88
C GLY A 22 18.27 -24.05 23.11
N LEU A 23 17.23 -23.84 23.90
CA LEU A 23 16.34 -24.86 24.45
C LEU A 23 15.21 -24.12 25.18
N LEU A 24 13.96 -24.45 24.83
CA LEU A 24 12.76 -23.87 25.45
C LEU A 24 12.71 -24.23 26.93
N SER A 25 12.79 -23.24 27.82
CA SER A 25 12.38 -23.39 29.22
C SER A 25 11.16 -22.50 29.51
N ARG A 26 10.14 -23.10 30.14
CA ARG A 26 8.83 -22.50 30.44
C ARG A 26 8.97 -21.33 31.42
N PRO A 27 8.18 -20.24 31.30
CA PRO A 27 8.22 -19.18 32.29
C PRO A 27 7.49 -19.57 33.58
N ARG A 28 8.12 -19.26 34.72
CA ARG A 28 7.54 -19.27 36.07
C ARG A 28 6.52 -18.15 36.19
N THR A 29 5.35 -18.45 36.75
CA THR A 29 4.32 -17.48 37.11
C THR A 29 4.81 -16.59 38.25
N PHE A 30 4.85 -15.28 38.05
CA PHE A 30 4.86 -14.30 39.14
C PHE A 30 3.63 -13.41 38.97
N GLY A 31 2.72 -13.50 39.95
CA GLY A 31 1.53 -12.68 40.02
C GLY A 31 1.88 -11.28 40.53
N ALA A 32 1.32 -10.27 39.88
CA ALA A 32 1.17 -8.94 40.45
C ALA A 32 -0.24 -8.45 40.12
N ARG A 33 -1.01 -8.15 41.18
CA ARG A 33 -2.40 -7.71 41.15
C ARG A 33 -2.48 -6.30 40.58
N CYS A 34 -3.46 -6.07 39.71
CA CYS A 34 -3.83 -4.75 39.20
C CYS A 34 -5.14 -4.33 39.88
N PRO A 35 -5.23 -3.20 40.60
CA PRO A 35 -6.52 -2.68 41.05
C PRO A 35 -6.95 -1.56 40.10
N LEU A 36 -7.93 -1.83 39.24
CA LEU A 36 -8.65 -0.79 38.50
C LEU A 36 -10.14 -0.98 38.78
N SER A 37 -10.63 -0.08 39.63
CA SER A 37 -12.02 0.10 40.00
C SER A 37 -12.85 0.56 38.81
N LEU A 38 -14.00 -0.09 38.65
CA LEU A 38 -15.16 0.28 37.84
C LEU A 38 -15.56 1.75 38.03
N ARG A 39 -15.77 2.47 36.92
CA ARG A 39 -16.70 3.61 36.85
C ARG A 39 -17.38 3.65 35.47
N GLU A 40 -18.64 3.22 35.52
CA GLU A 40 -19.85 3.70 34.84
C GLU A 40 -19.71 4.52 33.54
N GLU A 41 -20.32 3.95 32.49
CA GLU A 41 -20.77 4.66 31.29
C GLU A 41 -21.97 5.55 31.64
N GLN A 42 -21.91 6.83 31.26
CA GLN A 42 -23.09 7.66 31.06
C GLN A 42 -23.02 8.35 29.70
N GLU A 43 -24.05 8.09 28.89
CA GLU A 43 -24.40 8.83 27.69
C GLU A 43 -24.75 10.28 28.04
N ALA A 44 -24.26 11.23 27.24
CA ALA A 44 -24.84 12.56 27.16
C ALA A 44 -24.82 13.04 25.71
N SER A 45 -26.04 13.33 25.26
CA SER A 45 -26.46 13.90 23.99
C SER A 45 -25.93 15.32 23.73
N GLY A 46 -25.59 15.58 22.47
CA GLY A 46 -25.87 16.81 21.75
C GLY A 46 -25.08 18.07 22.13
N GLU A 47 -24.18 18.50 21.25
CA GLU A 47 -24.08 19.91 20.85
C GLU A 47 -23.26 20.06 19.55
N SER A 48 -23.81 20.84 18.63
CA SER A 48 -23.22 21.20 17.34
C SER A 48 -22.04 22.16 17.53
N LEU A 49 -20.87 21.81 16.99
CA LEU A 49 -19.82 22.78 16.71
C LEU A 49 -19.20 22.53 15.34
N VAL A 50 -19.50 23.49 14.45
CA VAL A 50 -18.77 23.77 13.21
C VAL A 50 -17.29 23.92 13.57
N GLY A 51 -16.46 23.03 13.03
CA GLY A 51 -15.02 23.08 13.21
C GLY A 51 -14.34 22.26 12.13
N ALA A 52 -13.79 22.94 11.12
CA ALA A 52 -12.89 22.34 10.15
C ALA A 52 -11.83 21.50 10.88
N PRO A 53 -11.47 20.31 10.39
CA PRO A 53 -10.43 19.53 11.04
C PRO A 53 -9.13 20.34 11.01
N LYS A 54 -8.70 20.79 12.19
CA LYS A 54 -7.38 21.39 12.41
C LYS A 54 -6.34 20.48 11.77
N ALA A 55 -5.61 21.04 10.81
CA ALA A 55 -4.48 20.40 10.16
C ALA A 55 -3.58 19.77 11.22
N ILE A 56 -3.28 18.48 11.07
CA ILE A 56 -2.29 17.78 11.90
C ILE A 56 -0.94 18.41 11.56
N PRO A 57 -0.25 19.09 12.50
CA PRO A 57 1.05 19.67 12.23
C PRO A 57 2.08 18.55 12.41
N PHE A 58 2.29 17.75 11.36
CA PHE A 58 3.47 16.89 11.27
C PHE A 58 4.34 17.42 10.12
N PHE A 59 4.82 18.64 10.32
CA PHE A 59 5.86 19.25 9.51
C PHE A 59 7.17 18.56 9.83
N LEU A 60 7.65 17.72 8.91
CA LEU A 60 9.08 17.59 8.70
C LEU A 60 9.47 18.82 7.88
N GLU A 61 9.87 19.89 8.58
CA GLU A 61 10.55 21.02 7.95
C GLU A 61 11.86 20.50 7.34
N GLY A 62 11.89 20.47 6.01
CA GLY A 62 13.08 20.14 5.23
C GLY A 62 13.33 18.64 5.10
N ASP A 63 12.79 18.04 4.04
CA ASP A 63 13.37 16.82 3.48
C ASP A 63 14.65 17.26 2.74
N PRO A 64 15.87 16.92 3.21
CA PRO A 64 17.12 17.48 2.66
C PRO A 64 17.57 16.81 1.35
N PHE A 65 16.70 16.03 0.71
CA PHE A 65 17.00 15.38 -0.54
C PHE A 65 16.53 16.24 -1.70
N SER A 66 17.47 16.67 -2.56
CA SER A 66 17.20 17.29 -3.86
C SER A 66 16.38 16.31 -4.72
N MET A 67 15.07 16.31 -4.55
CA MET A 67 14.19 15.37 -5.24
C MET A 67 13.97 15.87 -6.67
N LYS A 68 14.42 15.09 -7.64
CA LYS A 68 14.08 15.34 -9.04
C LYS A 68 12.56 15.24 -9.19
N THR A 69 11.96 16.35 -9.58
CA THR A 69 10.54 16.39 -9.93
C THR A 69 10.37 16.01 -11.40
N TYR A 70 9.46 15.10 -11.68
CA TYR A 70 9.17 14.64 -13.03
C TYR A 70 7.91 15.33 -13.54
N LYS A 71 7.93 15.74 -14.81
CA LYS A 71 6.82 16.40 -15.52
C LYS A 71 6.48 15.58 -16.76
N GLN A 72 5.28 15.81 -17.32
CA GLN A 72 4.87 15.23 -18.61
C GLN A 72 4.88 13.69 -18.56
N LEU A 73 4.38 13.13 -17.46
CA LEU A 73 4.18 11.69 -17.31
C LEU A 73 2.79 11.27 -17.76
N PHE A 74 1.79 12.14 -17.62
CA PHE A 74 0.41 11.85 -18.02
C PHE A 74 0.27 11.42 -19.49
N PRO A 75 0.91 12.09 -20.48
CA PRO A 75 0.84 11.66 -21.88
C PRO A 75 1.37 10.24 -22.15
N LYS A 76 2.32 9.78 -21.33
CA LYS A 76 2.92 8.44 -21.47
C LYS A 76 1.98 7.35 -20.97
N ILE A 77 1.00 7.68 -20.13
CA ILE A 77 0.09 6.69 -19.55
C ILE A 77 -0.89 6.19 -20.61
N TYR A 78 -1.48 7.11 -21.38
CA TYR A 78 -2.44 6.78 -22.44
C TYR A 78 -1.80 6.53 -23.80
N ASP A 79 -0.47 6.50 -23.88
CA ASP A 79 0.19 6.08 -25.11
C ASP A 79 -0.24 4.65 -25.48
N TYR A 80 -0.49 4.43 -26.78
CA TYR A 80 -1.10 3.19 -27.23
C TYR A 80 -0.19 1.98 -26.95
N GLU A 81 1.13 2.14 -27.14
CA GLU A 81 2.10 1.09 -26.86
C GLU A 81 2.16 0.75 -25.36
N ASN A 82 2.09 1.77 -24.50
CA ASN A 82 2.03 1.57 -23.04
C ASN A 82 0.73 0.87 -22.62
N LEU A 83 -0.41 1.26 -23.19
CA LEU A 83 -1.70 0.62 -22.92
C LEU A 83 -1.73 -0.84 -23.40
N LEU A 84 -1.13 -1.13 -24.56
CA LEU A 84 -0.99 -2.49 -25.07
C LEU A 84 -0.10 -3.35 -24.15
N LEU A 85 1.04 -2.80 -23.72
CA LEU A 85 1.91 -3.47 -22.75
C LEU A 85 1.21 -3.69 -21.41
N ALA A 86 0.40 -2.72 -20.96
CA ALA A 86 -0.44 -2.84 -19.78
C ALA A 86 -1.49 -3.94 -19.90
N HIS A 87 -2.13 -4.07 -21.06
CA HIS A 87 -3.05 -5.16 -21.36
C HIS A 87 -2.37 -6.53 -21.23
N GLU A 88 -1.22 -6.71 -21.87
CA GLU A 88 -0.46 -7.98 -21.83
C GLU A 88 -0.01 -8.34 -20.41
N ASN A 89 0.47 -7.35 -19.65
CA ASN A 89 0.87 -7.53 -18.26
C ASN A 89 -0.33 -7.88 -17.36
N ALA A 90 -1.47 -7.20 -17.53
CA ALA A 90 -2.69 -7.46 -16.77
C ALA A 90 -3.30 -8.83 -17.06
N ARG A 91 -3.14 -9.32 -18.30
CA ARG A 91 -3.66 -10.60 -18.78
C ARG A 91 -2.85 -11.81 -18.29
N ARG A 92 -1.58 -11.60 -17.96
CA ARG A 92 -0.63 -12.68 -17.65
C ARG A 92 -1.15 -13.61 -16.54
N GLY A 93 -1.26 -14.90 -16.85
CA GLY A 93 -1.72 -15.94 -15.92
C GLY A 93 -3.24 -16.01 -15.69
N LYS A 94 -4.05 -15.18 -16.36
CA LYS A 94 -5.52 -15.15 -16.22
C LYS A 94 -6.26 -15.21 -17.56
N ARG A 95 -5.62 -15.76 -18.60
CA ARG A 95 -6.10 -15.74 -19.99
C ARG A 95 -7.48 -16.38 -20.21
N ASN A 96 -7.91 -17.29 -19.34
CA ASN A 96 -9.16 -18.04 -19.52
C ASN A 96 -10.38 -17.38 -18.86
N ASN A 97 -10.22 -16.19 -18.28
CA ASN A 97 -11.35 -15.46 -17.70
C ASN A 97 -12.18 -14.80 -18.83
N SER A 98 -13.50 -15.01 -18.84
CA SER A 98 -14.40 -14.49 -19.87
C SER A 98 -14.31 -12.96 -20.04
N GLU A 99 -14.18 -12.21 -18.94
CA GLU A 99 -14.01 -10.75 -18.97
C GLU A 99 -12.76 -10.35 -19.76
N ILE A 100 -11.67 -11.11 -19.60
CA ILE A 100 -10.38 -10.87 -20.23
C ILE A 100 -10.41 -11.31 -21.70
N VAL A 101 -11.08 -12.42 -22.01
CA VAL A 101 -11.26 -12.91 -23.37
C VAL A 101 -12.07 -11.90 -24.19
N ASN A 102 -13.23 -11.47 -23.69
CA ASN A 102 -14.08 -10.49 -24.38
C ASN A 102 -13.34 -9.16 -24.63
N PHE A 103 -12.56 -8.70 -23.65
CA PHE A 103 -11.75 -7.51 -23.82
C PHE A 103 -10.68 -7.70 -24.91
N HIS A 104 -10.02 -8.86 -24.92
CA HIS A 104 -8.96 -9.16 -25.87
C HIS A 104 -9.46 -9.33 -27.30
N GLU A 105 -10.64 -9.92 -27.50
CA GLU A 105 -11.26 -10.06 -28.83
C GLU A 105 -11.42 -8.71 -29.54
N LYS A 106 -11.72 -7.65 -28.78
CA LYS A 106 -11.86 -6.27 -29.28
C LYS A 106 -10.78 -5.35 -28.68
N CYS A 107 -9.56 -5.85 -28.55
CA CYS A 107 -8.48 -5.15 -27.86
C CYS A 107 -8.21 -3.76 -28.47
N GLU A 108 -8.06 -3.68 -29.78
CA GLU A 108 -7.73 -2.42 -30.47
C GLU A 108 -8.77 -1.33 -30.21
N THR A 109 -10.06 -1.68 -30.30
CA THR A 109 -11.17 -0.77 -30.03
C THR A 109 -11.16 -0.30 -28.58
N HIS A 110 -11.12 -1.23 -27.62
CA HIS A 110 -11.15 -0.88 -26.20
C HIS A 110 -9.92 -0.06 -25.77
N LEU A 111 -8.74 -0.33 -26.33
CA LEU A 111 -7.53 0.44 -26.02
C LEU A 111 -7.57 1.84 -26.65
N SER A 112 -8.14 1.98 -27.85
CA SER A 112 -8.32 3.28 -28.49
C SER A 112 -9.33 4.14 -27.74
N GLU A 113 -10.46 3.57 -27.33
CA GLU A 113 -11.44 4.24 -26.47
C GLU A 113 -10.83 4.67 -25.13
N LEU A 114 -10.10 3.77 -24.47
CA LEU A 114 -9.38 4.08 -23.23
C LEU A 114 -8.38 5.22 -23.42
N LYS A 115 -7.64 5.22 -24.53
CA LYS A 115 -6.69 6.30 -24.84
C LYS A 115 -7.40 7.64 -24.95
N ASP A 116 -8.48 7.71 -25.72
CA ASP A 116 -9.21 8.96 -25.94
C ASP A 116 -9.88 9.47 -24.66
N GLU A 117 -10.43 8.56 -23.85
CA GLU A 117 -11.04 8.89 -22.56
C GLU A 117 -10.03 9.39 -21.52
N ILE A 118 -8.84 8.78 -21.45
CA ILE A 118 -7.80 9.23 -20.53
C ILE A 118 -7.24 10.56 -21.02
N ALA A 119 -6.95 10.70 -22.32
CA ALA A 119 -6.40 11.93 -22.90
C ALA A 119 -7.35 13.13 -22.73
N SER A 120 -8.66 12.91 -22.81
CA SER A 120 -9.68 13.94 -22.58
C SER A 120 -10.01 14.18 -21.11
N GLY A 121 -9.51 13.35 -20.19
CA GLY A 121 -9.84 13.39 -18.77
C GLY A 121 -11.27 12.94 -18.42
N SER A 122 -12.00 12.36 -19.38
CA SER A 122 -13.36 11.85 -19.20
C SER A 122 -13.41 10.47 -18.54
N TRP A 123 -12.28 9.74 -18.56
CA TRP A 123 -12.19 8.42 -17.93
C TRP A 123 -12.58 8.48 -16.45
N ARG A 124 -13.37 7.50 -16.00
CA ARG A 124 -13.72 7.30 -14.59
C ARG A 124 -13.59 5.82 -14.23
N PRO A 125 -13.11 5.48 -13.02
CA PRO A 125 -13.02 4.10 -12.58
C PRO A 125 -14.42 3.50 -12.40
N ASP A 126 -14.56 2.25 -12.80
CA ASP A 126 -15.76 1.45 -12.59
C ASP A 126 -15.94 1.12 -11.09
N PRO A 127 -17.18 0.83 -10.64
CA PRO A 127 -17.41 0.33 -9.29
C PRO A 127 -16.62 -0.95 -9.01
N TYR A 128 -15.93 -0.99 -7.86
CA TYR A 128 -15.20 -2.17 -7.44
C TYR A 128 -16.13 -3.32 -7.09
N ARG A 129 -15.79 -4.53 -7.55
CA ARG A 129 -16.46 -5.75 -7.10
C ARG A 129 -15.92 -6.17 -5.74
N GLU A 130 -16.77 -6.12 -4.72
CA GLU A 130 -16.41 -6.53 -3.37
C GLU A 130 -16.59 -8.03 -3.16
N PHE A 131 -15.60 -8.68 -2.56
CA PHE A 131 -15.76 -10.03 -2.05
C PHE A 131 -14.88 -10.25 -0.82
N VAL A 132 -15.35 -11.11 0.08
CA VAL A 132 -14.61 -11.45 1.30
C VAL A 132 -13.70 -12.62 1.01
N GLN A 133 -12.39 -12.40 1.09
CA GLN A 133 -11.44 -13.49 1.16
C GLN A 133 -11.24 -13.89 2.63
N ILE A 134 -11.58 -15.14 2.92
CA ILE A 134 -11.32 -15.76 4.22
C ILE A 134 -9.92 -16.39 4.14
N GLY A 135 -8.92 -15.68 4.65
CA GLY A 135 -7.60 -16.27 4.87
C GLY A 135 -7.58 -17.13 6.14
N LEU A 136 -6.50 -17.90 6.33
CA LEU A 136 -6.31 -18.78 7.49
C LEU A 136 -6.42 -18.07 8.84
N VAL A 137 -6.13 -16.77 8.90
CA VAL A 137 -6.02 -16.00 10.16
C VAL A 137 -6.98 -14.81 10.22
N LYS A 138 -7.34 -14.20 9.09
CA LYS A 138 -8.12 -12.96 9.07
C LYS A 138 -8.99 -12.87 7.82
N ARG A 139 -10.22 -12.39 8.01
CA ARG A 139 -11.12 -11.99 6.91
C ARG A 139 -10.62 -10.66 6.31
N ARG A 140 -10.55 -10.58 4.99
CA ARG A 140 -10.23 -9.34 4.26
C ARG A 140 -11.29 -9.10 3.20
N VAL A 141 -11.87 -7.91 3.22
CA VAL A 141 -12.69 -7.43 2.10
C VAL A 141 -11.74 -7.01 1.00
N ILE A 142 -11.92 -7.58 -0.19
CA ILE A 142 -11.15 -7.29 -1.39
C ILE A 142 -12.06 -6.53 -2.34
N HIS A 143 -11.53 -5.45 -2.90
CA HIS A 143 -12.17 -4.60 -3.89
C HIS A 143 -11.46 -4.86 -5.22
N ALA A 144 -12.05 -5.71 -6.05
CA ALA A 144 -11.48 -6.03 -7.37
C ALA A 144 -11.95 -5.01 -8.42
N PRO A 145 -11.02 -4.31 -9.09
CA PRO A 145 -11.37 -3.46 -10.23
C PRO A 145 -11.83 -4.29 -11.43
N SER A 146 -12.58 -3.66 -12.34
CA SER A 146 -12.89 -4.21 -13.66
C SER A 146 -11.60 -4.49 -14.44
N TYR A 147 -11.66 -5.36 -15.45
CA TYR A 147 -10.48 -5.62 -16.27
C TYR A 147 -9.99 -4.38 -17.00
N ARG A 148 -10.93 -3.55 -17.47
CA ARG A 148 -10.64 -2.26 -18.09
C ARG A 148 -9.80 -1.38 -17.17
N ASP A 149 -10.21 -1.22 -15.92
CA ASP A 149 -9.45 -0.44 -14.93
C ASP A 149 -8.14 -1.10 -14.53
N ARG A 150 -8.06 -2.44 -14.55
CA ARG A 150 -6.78 -3.14 -14.34
C ARG A 150 -5.76 -2.75 -15.40
N VAL A 151 -6.17 -2.61 -16.66
CA VAL A 151 -5.27 -2.13 -17.72
C VAL A 151 -4.76 -0.73 -17.38
N VAL A 152 -5.65 0.18 -17.00
CA VAL A 152 -5.27 1.55 -16.58
C VAL A 152 -4.31 1.53 -15.38
N HIS A 153 -4.57 0.71 -14.37
CA HIS A 153 -3.67 0.58 -13.22
C HIS A 153 -2.28 0.08 -13.62
N HIS A 154 -2.19 -0.86 -14.57
CA HIS A 154 -0.92 -1.34 -15.11
C HIS A 154 -0.21 -0.26 -15.94
N ALA A 155 -0.96 0.54 -16.71
CA ALA A 155 -0.42 1.63 -17.51
C ALA A 155 0.17 2.74 -16.62
N ILE A 156 -0.55 3.12 -15.55
CA ILE A 156 -0.06 4.05 -14.52
C ILE A 156 1.22 3.51 -13.89
N ALA A 157 1.19 2.25 -13.42
CA ALA A 157 2.31 1.63 -12.73
C ALA A 157 3.60 1.62 -13.57
N GLN A 158 3.50 1.32 -14.86
CA GLN A 158 4.65 1.28 -15.78
C GLN A 158 5.35 2.62 -15.92
N VAL A 159 4.59 3.72 -15.87
CA VAL A 159 5.13 5.08 -15.99
C VAL A 159 5.68 5.58 -14.67
N ILE A 160 4.99 5.34 -13.55
CA ILE A 160 5.36 5.94 -12.26
C ILE A 160 6.40 5.14 -11.47
N LEU A 161 6.44 3.80 -11.60
CA LEU A 161 7.38 2.99 -10.83
C LEU A 161 8.85 3.32 -11.14
N PRO A 162 9.29 3.47 -12.41
CA PRO A 162 10.68 3.84 -12.72
C PRO A 162 11.11 5.19 -12.11
N VAL A 163 10.14 6.07 -11.87
CA VAL A 163 10.34 7.39 -11.28
C VAL A 163 10.39 7.34 -9.76
N LEU A 164 9.51 6.54 -9.14
CA LEU A 164 9.37 6.46 -7.68
C LEU A 164 10.34 5.47 -7.04
N GLU A 165 10.55 4.30 -7.63
CA GLU A 165 11.37 3.22 -7.05
C GLU A 165 12.81 3.62 -6.71
N PRO A 166 13.51 4.47 -7.48
CA PRO A 166 14.87 4.91 -7.12
C PRO A 166 14.92 5.75 -5.85
N GLY A 167 13.80 6.37 -5.45
CA GLY A 167 13.70 7.14 -4.21
C GLY A 167 13.60 6.26 -2.98
N TRP A 168 13.03 5.07 -3.10
CA TRP A 168 12.72 4.21 -1.95
C TRP A 168 13.95 3.52 -1.35
N ILE A 169 13.94 3.34 -0.04
CA ILE A 169 14.99 2.59 0.65
C ILE A 169 15.13 1.16 0.12
N TYR A 170 16.35 0.61 0.23
CA TYR A 170 16.61 -0.76 -0.20
C TYR A 170 15.86 -1.81 0.63
N ASP A 171 15.68 -1.57 1.93
CA ASP A 171 15.11 -2.54 2.87
C ASP A 171 13.56 -2.55 2.87
N SER A 172 12.91 -1.88 1.90
CA SER A 172 11.48 -2.00 1.63
C SER A 172 11.22 -3.10 0.58
N TYR A 173 10.42 -4.11 0.94
CA TYR A 173 10.31 -5.36 0.16
C TYR A 173 8.93 -5.64 -0.44
N ALA A 174 7.88 -4.92 -0.04
CA ALA A 174 6.52 -5.22 -0.47
C ALA A 174 6.26 -4.75 -1.91
N CYS A 175 5.63 -5.63 -2.70
CA CYS A 175 5.10 -5.31 -4.05
C CYS A 175 6.12 -4.68 -5.03
N ARG A 176 7.40 -4.97 -4.88
CA ARG A 176 8.50 -4.44 -5.71
C ARG A 176 9.15 -5.54 -6.55
N GLN A 177 9.58 -5.21 -7.76
CA GLN A 177 10.20 -6.19 -8.64
C GLN A 177 11.53 -6.70 -8.06
N GLY A 178 11.72 -8.01 -8.07
CA GLY A 178 12.90 -8.64 -7.47
C GLY A 178 12.99 -8.48 -5.94
N LYS A 179 11.96 -7.95 -5.29
CA LYS A 179 11.80 -7.95 -3.82
C LYS A 179 10.72 -8.97 -3.43
N GLY A 180 10.64 -9.30 -2.16
CA GLY A 180 9.66 -10.26 -1.65
C GLY A 180 10.04 -10.86 -0.30
N SER A 181 9.11 -11.60 0.30
CA SER A 181 9.22 -12.08 1.69
C SER A 181 10.48 -12.91 1.93
N HIS A 182 10.87 -13.77 0.99
CA HIS A 182 12.09 -14.57 1.14
C HIS A 182 13.35 -13.70 1.17
N ARG A 183 13.42 -12.63 0.37
CA ARG A 183 14.55 -11.69 0.40
C ARG A 183 14.55 -10.85 1.68
N ALA A 184 13.39 -10.43 2.16
CA ALA A 184 13.25 -9.72 3.44
C ALA A 184 13.76 -10.58 4.61
N VAL A 185 13.36 -11.85 4.67
CA VAL A 185 13.82 -12.78 5.72
C VAL A 185 15.32 -13.02 5.65
N LYS A 186 15.88 -13.22 4.45
CA LYS A 186 17.34 -13.36 4.28
C LYS A 186 18.10 -12.11 4.72
N ARG A 187 17.55 -10.92 4.42
CA ARG A 187 18.13 -9.64 4.87
C ARG A 187 18.12 -9.53 6.39
N LEU A 188 16.98 -9.82 7.02
CA LEU A 188 16.85 -9.82 8.48
C LEU A 188 17.84 -10.80 9.13
N GLN A 189 17.96 -12.02 8.59
CA GLN A 189 18.95 -13.00 9.06
C GLN A 189 20.38 -12.47 8.97
N SER A 190 20.72 -11.72 7.92
CA SER A 190 22.04 -11.10 7.79
C SER A 190 22.29 -10.02 8.85
N PHE A 191 21.27 -9.26 9.24
CA PHE A 191 21.38 -8.30 10.34
C PHE A 191 21.55 -9.02 11.68
N LEU A 192 20.72 -10.03 11.97
CA LEU A 192 20.79 -10.80 13.20
C LEU A 192 22.13 -11.52 13.41
N ARG A 193 22.81 -11.94 12.33
CA ARG A 193 24.16 -12.53 12.43
C ARG A 193 25.26 -11.55 12.82
N ARG A 194 25.04 -10.25 12.57
CA ARG A 194 25.99 -9.17 12.93
C ARG A 194 25.73 -8.63 14.34
N CYS A 195 24.60 -9.00 14.92
CA CYS A 195 24.13 -8.59 16.22
C CYS A 195 24.75 -9.47 17.32
N ASN A 196 24.94 -8.89 18.51
CA ASN A 196 25.42 -9.60 19.69
C ASN A 196 24.25 -10.09 20.57
N THR A 197 24.57 -10.79 21.66
CA THR A 197 23.60 -11.32 22.64
C THR A 197 22.79 -10.25 23.39
N ASN A 198 23.11 -8.96 23.22
CA ASN A 198 22.39 -7.83 23.80
C ASN A 198 21.58 -7.04 22.76
N THR A 199 21.12 -7.72 21.70
CA THR A 199 20.31 -7.10 20.66
C THR A 199 18.83 -7.22 20.98
N TYR A 200 18.12 -6.11 20.82
CA TYR A 200 16.68 -6.00 20.96
C TYR A 200 16.05 -5.80 19.58
N VAL A 201 14.86 -6.38 19.39
CA VAL A 201 14.07 -6.23 18.17
C VAL A 201 12.79 -5.49 18.51
N LEU A 202 12.56 -4.38 17.80
CA LEU A 202 11.31 -3.65 17.85
C LEU A 202 10.40 -4.13 16.72
N GLN A 203 9.28 -4.76 17.09
CA GLN A 203 8.25 -5.18 16.13
C GLN A 203 7.09 -4.19 16.18
N LEU A 204 6.76 -3.62 15.02
CA LEU A 204 5.65 -2.68 14.83
C LEU A 204 4.66 -3.23 13.80
N ASP A 205 3.37 -2.97 14.00
CA ASP A 205 2.30 -3.32 13.07
C ASP A 205 1.32 -2.15 12.95
N ILE A 206 0.90 -1.83 11.72
CA ILE A 206 -0.03 -0.73 11.47
C ILE A 206 -1.44 -1.29 11.35
N SER A 207 -2.28 -0.90 12.31
CA SER A 207 -3.69 -1.30 12.31
C SER A 207 -4.43 -0.74 11.10
N LYS A 208 -5.16 -1.62 10.40
CA LYS A 208 -6.05 -1.26 9.27
C LYS A 208 -5.37 -0.34 8.24
N TYR A 209 -4.12 -0.66 7.88
CA TYR A 209 -3.28 0.18 7.04
C TYR A 209 -3.94 0.72 5.75
N TYR A 210 -4.50 -0.15 4.89
CA TYR A 210 -5.14 0.31 3.65
C TYR A 210 -6.34 1.26 3.90
N PRO A 211 -7.29 0.93 4.82
CA PRO A 211 -8.34 1.86 5.23
C PRO A 211 -7.88 3.17 5.90
N SER A 212 -6.69 3.21 6.50
CA SER A 212 -6.23 4.37 7.26
C SER A 212 -5.45 5.40 6.45
N ILE A 213 -5.07 5.09 5.21
CA ILE A 213 -4.33 6.01 4.33
C ILE A 213 -5.16 7.26 4.02
N HIS A 214 -4.60 8.44 4.26
CA HIS A 214 -5.24 9.72 3.99
C HIS A 214 -4.99 10.16 2.54
N HIS A 215 -6.04 10.50 1.80
CA HIS A 215 -5.93 10.87 0.38
C HIS A 215 -5.12 12.15 0.19
N GLY A 216 -5.41 13.20 0.98
CA GLY A 216 -4.67 14.47 0.90
C GLY A 216 -3.16 14.32 1.13
N VAL A 217 -2.75 13.55 2.14
CA VAL A 217 -1.32 13.29 2.42
C VAL A 217 -0.69 12.48 1.30
N LEU A 218 -1.39 11.49 0.75
CA LEU A 218 -0.90 10.70 -0.38
C LEU A 218 -0.70 11.57 -1.63
N LEU A 219 -1.69 12.41 -1.97
CA LEU A 219 -1.63 13.33 -3.12
C LEU A 219 -0.50 14.35 -2.95
N GLU A 220 -0.36 14.93 -1.76
CA GLU A 220 0.75 15.83 -1.43
C GLU A 220 2.10 15.14 -1.65
N ARG A 221 2.28 13.91 -1.16
CA ARG A 221 3.52 13.14 -1.35
C ARG A 221 3.80 12.81 -2.82
N LEU A 222 2.77 12.47 -3.58
CA LEU A 222 2.92 12.27 -5.02
C LEU A 222 3.33 13.57 -5.72
N SER A 223 2.72 14.71 -5.36
CA SER A 223 3.01 16.01 -5.95
C SER A 223 4.47 16.47 -5.74
N GLN A 224 5.09 16.07 -4.64
CA GLN A 224 6.52 16.35 -4.37
C GLN A 224 7.46 15.66 -5.37
N ARG A 225 7.04 14.54 -5.97
CA ARG A 225 7.84 13.77 -6.94
C ARG A 225 7.37 13.97 -8.39
N ILE A 226 6.08 14.20 -8.59
CA ILE A 226 5.43 14.28 -9.90
C ILE A 226 4.69 15.62 -9.98
N ALA A 227 5.22 16.56 -10.76
CA ALA A 227 4.58 17.84 -11.06
C ALA A 227 3.83 17.74 -12.39
N ASP A 228 2.71 17.04 -12.36
CA ASP A 228 1.83 16.81 -13.50
C ASP A 228 0.37 16.81 -12.98
N ASP A 229 -0.33 17.92 -13.21
CA ASP A 229 -1.65 18.18 -12.62
C ASP A 229 -2.72 17.22 -13.16
N ASP A 230 -2.62 16.85 -14.44
CA ASP A 230 -3.54 15.89 -15.07
C ASP A 230 -3.39 14.50 -14.46
N PHE A 231 -2.14 14.07 -14.20
CA PHE A 231 -1.88 12.84 -13.47
C PHE A 231 -2.42 12.89 -12.05
N LEU A 232 -2.16 13.98 -11.31
CA LEU A 232 -2.64 14.12 -9.93
C LEU A 232 -4.18 14.11 -9.87
N SER A 233 -4.84 14.77 -10.81
CA SER A 233 -6.30 14.74 -10.99
C SER A 233 -6.82 13.32 -11.26
N MET A 234 -6.15 12.56 -12.13
CA MET A 234 -6.51 11.15 -12.37
C MET A 234 -6.34 10.28 -11.12
N VAL A 235 -5.27 10.49 -10.34
CA VAL A 235 -5.09 9.78 -9.06
C VAL A 235 -6.15 10.19 -8.05
N GLU A 236 -6.48 11.47 -7.96
CA GLU A 236 -7.57 11.96 -7.12
C GLU A 236 -8.90 11.28 -7.49
N GLN A 237 -9.23 11.18 -8.78
CA GLN A 237 -10.41 10.46 -9.25
C GLN A 237 -10.41 8.98 -8.84
N LEU A 238 -9.26 8.30 -8.89
CA LEU A 238 -9.12 6.92 -8.40
C LEU A 238 -9.41 6.80 -6.89
N LEU A 239 -8.85 7.71 -6.10
CA LEU A 239 -8.97 7.69 -4.63
C LEU A 239 -10.40 8.01 -4.18
N TYR A 240 -10.97 9.10 -4.68
CA TYR A 240 -12.32 9.55 -4.34
C TYR A 240 -13.41 8.73 -5.03
N GLY A 241 -13.10 8.09 -6.16
CA GLY A 241 -13.95 7.08 -6.78
C GLY A 241 -14.15 5.86 -5.89
N PHE A 242 -13.12 5.49 -5.11
CA PHE A 242 -13.24 4.42 -4.11
C PHE A 242 -13.88 4.90 -2.80
N SER A 243 -13.39 5.99 -2.22
CA SER A 243 -13.83 6.45 -0.90
C SER A 243 -14.04 7.95 -0.85
N LYS A 244 -15.30 8.36 -0.71
CA LYS A 244 -15.68 9.78 -0.58
C LYS A 244 -15.30 10.41 0.77
N THR A 245 -14.82 9.61 1.71
CA THR A 245 -14.45 10.08 3.07
C THR A 245 -13.06 10.74 3.12
N GLY A 246 -12.31 10.74 2.01
CA GLY A 246 -10.93 11.23 1.96
C GLY A 246 -9.91 10.28 2.58
N ARG A 247 -10.33 9.04 2.90
CA ARG A 247 -9.48 8.00 3.52
C ARG A 247 -9.74 6.63 2.92
N GLY A 248 -8.69 5.84 2.87
CA GLY A 248 -8.73 4.44 2.48
C GLY A 248 -8.44 4.21 1.00
N ILE A 249 -7.71 3.14 0.70
CA ILE A 249 -7.44 2.70 -0.68
C ILE A 249 -7.88 1.25 -0.88
N PRO A 250 -8.33 0.87 -2.10
CA PRO A 250 -8.90 -0.45 -2.34
C PRO A 250 -7.85 -1.55 -2.24
N ILE A 251 -8.15 -2.58 -1.45
CA ILE A 251 -7.35 -3.81 -1.38
C ILE A 251 -7.70 -4.65 -2.62
N GLY A 252 -6.86 -4.60 -3.66
CA GLY A 252 -7.07 -5.37 -4.90
C GLY A 252 -6.69 -4.62 -6.17
N ALA A 253 -6.58 -3.29 -6.11
CA ALA A 253 -6.03 -2.49 -7.19
C ALA A 253 -4.49 -2.53 -7.18
N TYR A 254 -3.88 -2.49 -8.37
CA TYR A 254 -2.42 -2.53 -8.50
C TYR A 254 -1.78 -1.20 -8.09
N THR A 255 -2.41 -0.08 -8.46
CA THR A 255 -2.02 1.28 -8.04
C THR A 255 -2.00 1.44 -6.52
N SER A 256 -2.96 0.84 -5.80
CA SER A 256 -2.98 0.85 -4.33
C SER A 256 -1.71 0.32 -3.69
N GLN A 257 -1.05 -0.67 -4.31
CA GLN A 257 0.21 -1.23 -3.78
C GLN A 257 1.35 -0.20 -3.88
N ILE A 258 1.37 0.58 -4.95
CA ILE A 258 2.36 1.63 -5.19
C ILE A 258 2.10 2.79 -4.24
N PHE A 259 0.85 3.22 -4.13
CA PHE A 259 0.44 4.31 -3.25
C PHE A 259 0.70 3.99 -1.78
N ALA A 260 0.51 2.75 -1.37
CA ALA A 260 0.92 2.28 -0.05
C ALA A 260 2.42 2.50 0.18
N ASN A 261 3.28 2.04 -0.75
CA ASN A 261 4.72 2.23 -0.62
C ASN A 261 5.09 3.72 -0.56
N VAL A 262 4.51 4.56 -1.42
CA VAL A 262 4.73 6.03 -1.38
C VAL A 262 4.35 6.62 -0.01
N TYR A 263 3.26 6.17 0.58
CA TYR A 263 2.79 6.67 1.86
C TYR A 263 3.72 6.29 3.03
N LEU A 264 4.28 5.08 3.01
CA LEU A 264 5.17 4.59 4.08
C LEU A 264 6.64 4.97 3.88
N ASP A 265 7.03 5.39 2.69
CA ASP A 265 8.41 5.73 2.35
C ASP A 265 9.04 6.70 3.36
N ILE A 266 8.27 7.69 3.83
CA ILE A 266 8.78 8.66 4.81
C ILE A 266 9.09 8.02 6.18
N LEU A 267 8.28 7.06 6.61
CA LEU A 267 8.52 6.34 7.84
C LEU A 267 9.74 5.43 7.68
N ASP A 268 9.87 4.79 6.52
CA ASP A 268 10.99 3.93 6.17
C ASP A 268 12.32 4.72 6.16
N HIS A 269 12.35 5.91 5.55
CA HIS A 269 13.50 6.81 5.59
C HIS A 269 13.81 7.30 7.00
N PHE A 270 12.80 7.79 7.73
CA PHE A 270 12.97 8.22 9.12
C PHE A 270 13.59 7.12 9.99
N ALA A 271 13.08 5.89 9.87
CA ALA A 271 13.58 4.76 10.64
C ALA A 271 15.00 4.32 10.26
N LYS A 272 15.45 4.60 9.03
CA LYS A 272 16.76 4.17 8.53
C LYS A 272 17.86 5.21 8.72
N GLU A 273 17.49 6.48 8.68
CA GLU A 273 18.42 7.60 8.59
C GLU A 273 18.45 8.42 9.88
N CYS A 274 17.37 8.43 10.66
CA CYS A 274 17.27 9.23 11.89
C CYS A 274 17.35 8.41 13.18
N LEU A 275 17.00 7.12 13.16
CA LEU A 275 17.08 6.21 14.32
C LEU A 275 18.39 5.43 14.35
#